data_AF-A0A444JD08-F1
#
_entry.id   AF-A0A444JD08-F1
#
_cell.length_a   1.000
_cell.length_b   1.000
_cell.length_c   1.000
_cell.angle_alpha   90.00
_cell.angle_beta   90.00
_cell.angle_gamma   90.00
#
_symmetry.space_group_name_H-M   'P 1'
#
loop_
_entity.id
_entity.type
_entity.pdbx_description
1 polymer ?
#
loop_
_entity_poly.entity_id
_entity_poly.type
_entity_poly.pdbx_seq_one_letter_code
_entity_poly.pdbx_strand_id
1 'polypeptide(L)'
;MPGRFLYILFVLSVAVPVQASSPYGRFHALVIGNQNYKYLTPLKTPLADAEAVAEVLQNRYGFEVELVLDGDRKEIMRAFSTLRKTMTSEKDNLLIYYAGHGYLDRLSGVGYWQPVDAEQDNDIDWIPTSRVTNLLKVIQARHALIVADSCYSG
;
A
#
# COMPACT_ATOMS: atom_id res chain seq x y z
N MET A 1 -64.22 33.17 11.12
CA MET A 1 -63.05 32.75 10.33
C MET A 1 -61.80 32.90 11.17
N PRO A 2 -61.02 31.84 11.45
CA PRO A 2 -59.60 31.97 11.75
C PRO A 2 -58.73 31.24 10.72
N GLY A 3 -57.52 31.77 10.54
CA GLY A 3 -56.62 31.51 9.42
C GLY A 3 -55.81 30.23 9.50
N ARG A 4 -55.47 29.68 8.31
CA ARG A 4 -54.57 28.55 8.13
C ARG A 4 -53.12 29.06 8.08
N PHE A 5 -52.28 28.61 8.99
CA PHE A 5 -50.83 28.76 8.89
C PHE A 5 -50.26 27.65 8.00
N LEU A 6 -49.48 28.03 6.99
CA LEU A 6 -48.78 27.12 6.09
C LEU A 6 -47.33 26.99 6.58
N TYR A 7 -46.93 25.81 7.03
CA TYR A 7 -45.54 25.49 7.33
C TYR A 7 -44.89 24.91 6.06
N ILE A 8 -43.89 25.61 5.52
CA ILE A 8 -43.06 25.12 4.42
C ILE A 8 -41.88 24.36 5.02
N LEU A 9 -41.88 23.04 4.87
CA LEU A 9 -40.75 22.19 5.25
C LEU A 9 -39.68 22.25 4.15
N PHE A 10 -38.54 22.88 4.43
CA PHE A 10 -37.36 22.82 3.56
C PHE A 10 -36.61 21.50 3.84
N VAL A 11 -36.76 20.51 2.97
CA VAL A 11 -35.92 19.31 3.00
C VAL A 11 -34.64 19.63 2.24
N LEU A 12 -33.56 19.93 2.95
CA LEU A 12 -32.20 19.99 2.40
C LEU A 12 -31.77 18.57 2.03
N SER A 13 -31.90 18.22 0.76
CA SER A 13 -31.36 16.96 0.22
C SER A 13 -29.83 17.08 0.18
N VAL A 14 -29.16 16.47 1.15
CA VAL A 14 -27.71 16.29 1.09
C VAL A 14 -27.44 15.18 0.07
N ALA A 15 -26.95 15.55 -1.11
CA ALA A 15 -26.48 14.58 -2.09
C ALA A 15 -25.25 13.88 -1.52
N VAL A 16 -25.43 12.66 -1.02
CA VAL A 16 -24.31 11.77 -0.70
C VAL A 16 -23.77 11.25 -2.04
N PRO A 17 -22.50 11.48 -2.40
CA PRO A 17 -21.96 10.96 -3.63
C PRO A 17 -21.90 9.43 -3.49
N VAL A 18 -22.79 8.73 -4.17
CA VAL A 18 -22.69 7.28 -4.33
C VAL A 18 -21.57 7.07 -5.34
N GLN A 19 -20.39 6.68 -4.85
CA GLN A 19 -19.28 6.26 -5.71
C GLN A 19 -19.81 5.10 -6.57
N ALA A 20 -19.97 5.33 -7.87
CA ALA A 20 -20.43 4.30 -8.79
C ALA A 20 -19.50 3.09 -8.68
N SER A 21 -20.05 1.91 -8.39
CA SER A 21 -19.27 0.68 -8.31
C SER A 21 -18.60 0.43 -9.65
N SER A 22 -17.27 0.58 -9.71
CA SER A 22 -16.50 0.26 -10.90
C SER A 22 -16.74 -1.19 -11.31
N PRO A 23 -17.01 -1.48 -12.61
CA PRO A 23 -17.13 -2.87 -13.08
C PRO A 23 -15.82 -3.66 -12.89
N TYR A 24 -14.71 -2.97 -12.67
CA TYR A 24 -13.38 -3.51 -12.47
C TYR A 24 -13.00 -3.74 -10.99
N GLY A 25 -13.92 -3.56 -10.05
CA GLY A 25 -13.61 -3.66 -8.61
C GLY A 25 -12.87 -2.44 -8.08
N ARG A 26 -12.40 -2.52 -6.81
CA ARG A 26 -11.59 -1.46 -6.20
C ARG A 26 -10.13 -1.62 -6.56
N PHE A 27 -9.39 -0.52 -6.52
CA PHE A 27 -7.95 -0.50 -6.73
C PHE A 27 -7.27 -0.18 -5.41
N HIS A 28 -6.46 -1.10 -4.91
CA HIS A 28 -5.71 -0.97 -3.66
C HIS A 28 -4.23 -0.77 -3.99
N ALA A 29 -3.56 0.07 -3.22
CA ALA A 29 -2.11 0.19 -3.30
C ALA A 29 -1.47 0.11 -1.91
N LEU A 30 -0.37 -0.63 -1.81
CA LEU A 30 0.58 -0.51 -0.71
C LEU A 30 1.86 0.13 -1.25
N VAL A 31 2.17 1.32 -0.75
CA VAL A 31 3.32 2.11 -1.19
C VAL A 31 4.28 2.20 -0.02
N ILE A 32 5.50 1.72 -0.20
CA ILE A 32 6.51 1.63 0.85
C ILE A 32 7.75 2.40 0.40
N GLY A 33 8.19 3.36 1.20
CA GLY A 33 9.44 4.10 0.99
C GLY A 33 10.30 4.05 2.23
N ASN A 34 11.49 3.43 2.14
CA ASN A 34 12.42 3.31 3.25
C ASN A 34 13.72 4.04 2.95
N GLN A 35 14.07 4.99 3.80
CA GLN A 35 15.19 5.90 3.59
C GLN A 35 16.10 6.03 4.81
N ASN A 36 15.52 6.24 6.00
CA ASN A 36 16.26 6.54 7.22
C ASN A 36 16.55 5.26 8.01
N TYR A 37 17.45 4.44 7.47
CA TYR A 37 17.85 3.18 8.07
C TYR A 37 18.60 3.37 9.39
N LYS A 38 18.27 2.55 10.40
CA LYS A 38 18.89 2.58 11.73
C LYS A 38 20.33 2.05 11.72
N TYR A 39 20.57 0.99 10.94
CA TYR A 39 21.85 0.26 10.94
C TYR A 39 22.48 0.12 9.55
N LEU A 40 21.77 0.52 8.49
CA LEU A 40 22.30 0.56 7.13
C LEU A 40 22.54 2.01 6.71
N THR A 41 23.25 2.20 5.59
CA THR A 41 23.45 3.53 5.03
C THR A 41 22.11 4.11 4.56
N PRO A 42 21.73 5.34 4.99
CA PRO A 42 20.51 5.98 4.52
C PRO A 42 20.49 6.22 3.01
N LEU A 43 19.29 6.18 2.42
CA LEU A 43 19.06 6.53 1.01
C LEU A 43 18.65 8.01 0.89
N LYS A 44 18.43 8.50 -0.34
CA LYS A 44 18.16 9.94 -0.58
C LYS A 44 16.75 10.26 -1.04
N THR A 45 16.11 9.35 -1.78
CA THR A 45 14.87 9.62 -2.52
C THR A 45 13.65 8.75 -2.13
N PRO A 46 13.78 7.55 -1.50
CA PRO A 46 12.62 6.66 -1.32
C PRO A 46 11.38 7.26 -0.67
N LEU A 47 11.53 8.19 0.28
CA LEU A 47 10.38 8.87 0.89
C LEU A 47 9.65 9.74 -0.13
N ALA A 48 10.38 10.61 -0.82
CA ALA A 48 9.82 11.51 -1.82
C ALA A 48 9.22 10.73 -3.00
N ASP A 49 9.86 9.64 -3.42
CA ASP A 49 9.37 8.77 -4.49
C ASP A 49 8.06 8.08 -4.09
N ALA A 50 8.00 7.53 -2.88
CA ALA A 50 6.80 6.89 -2.34
C ALA A 50 5.63 7.87 -2.18
N GLU A 51 5.87 9.07 -1.64
CA GLU A 51 4.85 10.12 -1.51
C GLU A 51 4.30 10.52 -2.89
N ALA A 52 5.17 10.76 -3.87
CA ALA A 52 4.75 11.15 -5.22
C ALA A 52 3.93 10.05 -5.91
N VAL A 53 4.35 8.79 -5.78
CA VAL A 53 3.61 7.64 -6.32
C VAL A 53 2.24 7.51 -5.63
N ALA A 54 2.19 7.60 -4.31
CA ALA A 54 0.95 7.54 -3.55
C ALA A 54 -0.04 8.64 -3.97
N GLU A 55 0.44 9.88 -4.10
CA GLU A 55 -0.37 11.02 -4.54
C GLU A 55 -0.95 10.78 -5.93
N VAL A 56 -0.14 10.33 -6.89
CA VAL A 56 -0.59 10.05 -8.25
C VAL A 56 -1.64 8.93 -8.27
N LEU A 57 -1.38 7.82 -7.58
CA LEU A 57 -2.30 6.67 -7.51
C LEU A 57 -3.65 7.07 -6.89
N GLN A 58 -3.62 7.83 -5.80
CA GLN A 58 -4.83 8.29 -5.13
C GLN A 58 -5.59 9.33 -5.99
N ASN A 59 -4.93 10.41 -6.40
CA ASN A 59 -5.59 11.57 -6.98
C ASN A 59 -5.98 11.40 -8.45
N ARG A 60 -5.18 10.66 -9.23
CA ARG A 60 -5.43 10.48 -10.67
C ARG A 60 -6.13 9.17 -11.01
N TYR A 61 -5.90 8.14 -10.20
CA TYR A 61 -6.38 6.79 -10.51
C TYR A 61 -7.37 6.24 -9.48
N GLY A 62 -7.64 6.96 -8.39
CA GLY A 62 -8.64 6.59 -7.40
C GLY A 62 -8.29 5.34 -6.59
N PHE A 63 -6.99 5.06 -6.41
CA PHE A 63 -6.56 3.95 -5.56
C PHE A 63 -6.82 4.25 -4.08
N GLU A 64 -7.22 3.23 -3.34
CA GLU A 64 -7.15 3.17 -1.88
C GLU A 64 -5.70 2.88 -1.49
N VAL A 65 -4.95 3.93 -1.14
CA VAL A 65 -3.51 3.85 -0.86
C VAL A 65 -3.24 3.69 0.64
N GLU A 66 -2.49 2.66 1.01
CA GLU A 66 -1.80 2.53 2.30
C GLU A 66 -0.32 2.92 2.09
N LEU A 67 0.08 4.06 2.63
CA LEU A 67 1.45 4.59 2.54
C LEU A 67 2.23 4.26 3.82
N VAL A 68 3.40 3.63 3.66
CA VAL A 68 4.33 3.31 4.73
C VAL A 68 5.66 3.99 4.45
N LEU A 69 6.04 4.94 5.30
CA LEU A 69 7.28 5.69 5.23
C LEU A 69 8.20 5.27 6.37
N ASP A 70 9.45 4.93 6.05
CA ASP A 70 10.44 4.41 6.99
C ASP A 70 9.87 3.27 7.87
N GLY A 71 9.21 2.32 7.22
CA GLY A 71 8.53 1.22 7.90
C GLY A 71 9.50 0.17 8.41
N ASP A 72 9.33 -0.19 9.69
CA ASP A 72 9.98 -1.38 10.26
C ASP A 72 9.33 -2.66 9.69
N ARG A 73 9.96 -3.83 9.94
CA ARG A 73 9.41 -5.11 9.47
C ARG A 73 7.96 -5.29 9.88
N LYS A 74 7.64 -4.98 11.14
CA LYS A 74 6.34 -5.23 11.74
C LYS A 74 5.27 -4.37 11.10
N GLU A 75 5.56 -3.11 10.81
CA GLU A 75 4.69 -2.15 10.13
C GLU A 75 4.41 -2.59 8.70
N ILE A 76 5.43 -2.95 7.93
CA ILE A 76 5.25 -3.46 6.56
C ILE A 76 4.39 -4.72 6.58
N MET A 77 4.68 -5.67 7.48
CA MET A 77 3.90 -6.91 7.58
C MET A 77 2.47 -6.69 8.08
N ARG A 78 2.21 -5.65 8.88
CA ARG A 78 0.85 -5.25 9.26
C ARG A 78 0.09 -4.68 8.07
N ALA A 79 0.72 -3.87 7.21
CA ALA A 79 0.07 -3.35 6.01
C ALA A 79 -0.37 -4.47 5.06
N PHE A 80 0.49 -5.48 4.82
CA PHE A 80 0.07 -6.70 4.13
C PHE A 80 -1.10 -7.42 4.80
N SER A 81 -1.12 -7.47 6.13
CA SER A 81 -2.25 -8.06 6.86
C SER A 81 -3.52 -7.21 6.75
N THR A 82 -3.43 -5.89 6.63
CA THR A 82 -4.55 -4.98 6.42
C THR A 82 -5.15 -5.24 5.05
N LEU A 83 -4.32 -5.25 3.99
CA LEU A 83 -4.74 -5.59 2.63
C LEU A 83 -5.49 -6.92 2.56
N ARG A 84 -4.97 -7.97 3.21
CA ARG A 84 -5.64 -9.28 3.25
C ARG A 84 -7.04 -9.23 3.87
N LYS A 85 -7.28 -8.32 4.82
CA LYS A 85 -8.58 -8.16 5.49
C LYS A 85 -9.54 -7.26 4.72
N THR A 86 -9.04 -6.27 4.00
CA THR A 86 -9.84 -5.26 3.30
C THR A 86 -10.20 -5.68 1.87
N MET A 87 -9.31 -6.42 1.20
CA MET A 87 -9.51 -6.96 -0.14
C MET A 87 -10.35 -8.23 -0.08
N THR A 88 -11.67 -8.05 -0.01
CA THR A 88 -12.64 -9.16 0.14
C THR A 88 -13.40 -9.50 -1.15
N SER A 89 -13.09 -8.84 -2.27
CA SER A 89 -13.75 -9.06 -3.55
C SER A 89 -12.78 -9.62 -4.59
N GLU A 90 -13.17 -10.68 -5.29
CA GLU A 90 -12.41 -11.26 -6.40
C GLU A 90 -12.19 -10.32 -7.59
N LYS A 91 -12.86 -9.16 -7.60
CA LYS A 91 -12.66 -8.12 -8.61
C LYS A 91 -11.60 -7.09 -8.22
N ASP A 92 -11.19 -7.03 -6.96
CA ASP A 92 -10.27 -6.01 -6.49
C ASP A 92 -8.87 -6.18 -7.11
N ASN A 93 -8.15 -5.08 -7.31
CA ASN A 93 -6.82 -5.04 -7.92
C ASN A 93 -5.82 -4.50 -6.91
N LEU A 94 -4.58 -4.98 -6.98
CA LEU A 94 -3.51 -4.59 -6.07
C LEU A 94 -2.29 -4.07 -6.83
N LEU A 95 -1.76 -2.94 -6.39
CA LEU A 95 -0.44 -2.46 -6.73
C LEU A 95 0.42 -2.41 -5.46
N ILE A 96 1.64 -2.94 -5.53
CA ILE A 96 2.64 -2.74 -4.48
C ILE A 96 3.80 -1.96 -5.08
N TYR A 97 4.14 -0.84 -4.45
CA TYR A 97 5.33 -0.08 -4.76
C TYR A 97 6.29 -0.18 -3.57
N TYR A 98 7.54 -0.53 -3.83
CA TYR A 98 8.60 -0.57 -2.83
C TYR A 98 9.81 0.21 -3.32
N ALA A 99 10.27 1.17 -2.53
CA ALA A 99 11.55 1.85 -2.73
C ALA A 99 12.40 1.72 -1.45
N GLY A 100 13.63 1.23 -1.61
CA GLY A 100 14.51 1.01 -0.47
C GLY A 100 15.67 0.05 -0.77
N HIS A 101 16.36 -0.38 0.27
CA HIS A 101 17.40 -1.40 0.15
C HIS A 101 16.80 -2.76 -0.19
N GLY A 102 17.48 -3.46 -1.09
CA GLY A 102 17.21 -4.85 -1.44
C GLY A 102 18.52 -5.63 -1.42
N TYR A 103 18.46 -6.88 -0.98
CA TYR A 103 19.62 -7.74 -0.85
C TYR A 103 19.39 -9.09 -1.52
N LEU A 104 20.38 -9.61 -2.23
CA LEU A 104 20.40 -10.97 -2.77
C LEU A 104 21.49 -11.76 -2.07
N ASP A 105 21.10 -12.76 -1.27
CA ASP A 105 22.04 -13.75 -0.80
C ASP A 105 22.43 -14.65 -1.97
N ARG A 106 23.69 -14.54 -2.42
CA ARG A 106 24.20 -15.28 -3.57
C ARG A 106 24.40 -16.77 -3.29
N LEU A 107 24.49 -17.17 -2.02
CA LEU A 107 24.66 -18.58 -1.66
C LEU A 107 23.33 -19.33 -1.70
N SER A 108 22.30 -18.75 -1.09
CA SER A 108 20.96 -19.35 -1.07
C SER A 108 20.10 -18.99 -2.29
N GLY A 109 20.45 -17.90 -3.00
CA GLY A 109 19.64 -17.32 -4.07
C GLY A 109 18.42 -16.56 -3.56
N VAL A 110 18.30 -16.33 -2.25
CA VAL A 110 17.13 -15.67 -1.66
C VAL A 110 17.30 -14.15 -1.73
N GLY A 111 16.28 -13.51 -2.30
CA GLY A 111 16.12 -12.06 -2.32
C GLY A 111 15.38 -11.55 -1.09
N TYR A 112 15.74 -10.34 -0.65
CA TYR A 112 15.16 -9.68 0.51
C TYR A 112 14.87 -8.21 0.21
N TRP A 113 13.74 -7.73 0.71
CA TRP A 113 13.54 -6.30 0.99
C TRP A 113 14.02 -6.02 2.42
N GLN A 114 14.74 -4.92 2.61
CA GLN A 114 15.30 -4.53 3.91
C GLN A 114 14.48 -3.37 4.50
N PRO A 115 13.73 -3.60 5.60
CA PRO A 115 13.05 -2.55 6.36
C PRO A 115 14.03 -1.59 7.06
N VAL A 116 13.56 -0.47 7.62
CA VAL A 116 14.49 0.52 8.22
C VAL A 116 15.22 0.03 9.46
N ASP A 117 14.72 -1.02 10.12
CA ASP A 117 15.34 -1.71 11.24
C ASP A 117 16.24 -2.88 10.82
N ALA A 118 16.47 -3.09 9.52
CA ALA A 118 17.39 -4.10 9.03
C ALA A 118 18.83 -3.87 9.52
N GLU A 119 19.44 -4.93 10.02
CA GLU A 119 20.86 -4.99 10.39
C GLU A 119 21.69 -5.54 9.22
N GLN A 120 22.99 -5.17 9.13
CA GLN A 120 23.83 -5.53 7.98
C GLN A 120 24.14 -7.04 7.87
N ASP A 121 24.36 -7.70 9.01
CA ASP A 121 24.81 -9.10 9.08
C ASP A 121 23.78 -10.01 9.80
N ASN A 122 22.53 -9.57 9.89
CA ASN A 122 21.46 -10.26 10.59
C ASN A 122 20.13 -10.06 9.84
N ASP A 123 19.58 -11.17 9.34
CA ASP A 123 18.42 -11.20 8.43
C ASP A 123 17.07 -11.38 9.15
N ILE A 124 17.05 -11.41 10.48
CA ILE A 124 15.83 -11.60 11.29
C ILE A 124 14.72 -10.64 10.86
N ASP A 125 15.08 -9.38 10.61
CA ASP A 125 14.13 -8.34 10.24
C ASP A 125 13.91 -8.20 8.73
N TRP A 126 14.74 -8.83 7.90
CA TRP A 126 14.67 -8.73 6.45
C TRP A 126 13.47 -9.51 5.91
N ILE A 127 12.77 -8.98 4.92
CA ILE A 127 11.57 -9.61 4.35
C ILE A 127 11.97 -10.38 3.09
N PRO A 128 11.94 -11.73 3.10
CA PRO A 128 12.23 -12.49 1.89
C PRO A 128 11.21 -12.15 0.80
N THR A 129 11.62 -12.01 -0.45
CA THR A 129 10.69 -11.76 -1.58
C THR A 129 9.72 -12.94 -1.77
N SER A 130 10.13 -14.15 -1.36
CA SER A 130 9.24 -15.32 -1.25
C SER A 130 8.10 -15.12 -0.24
N ARG A 131 8.32 -14.34 0.83
CA ARG A 131 7.27 -13.98 1.79
C ARG A 131 6.26 -13.04 1.14
N VAL A 132 6.72 -12.04 0.38
CA VAL A 132 5.86 -11.10 -0.35
C VAL A 132 4.99 -11.85 -1.35
N THR A 133 5.60 -12.70 -2.19
CA THR A 133 4.84 -13.49 -3.18
C THR A 133 3.86 -14.47 -2.53
N ASN A 134 4.18 -15.05 -1.37
CA ASN A 134 3.25 -15.89 -0.62
C ASN A 134 2.07 -15.11 -0.02
N LEU A 135 2.28 -13.86 0.40
CA LEU A 135 1.19 -12.99 0.84
C LEU A 135 0.26 -12.63 -0.33
N LEU A 136 0.82 -12.37 -1.52
CA LEU A 136 0.03 -12.10 -2.71
C LEU A 136 -0.86 -13.27 -3.13
N LYS A 137 -0.40 -14.51 -2.97
CA LYS A 137 -1.21 -15.72 -3.26
C LYS A 137 -2.46 -15.84 -2.39
N VAL A 138 -2.48 -15.22 -1.22
CA VAL A 138 -3.61 -15.32 -0.27
C VAL A 138 -4.45 -14.04 -0.21
N ILE A 139 -4.02 -12.98 -0.88
CA ILE A 139 -4.83 -11.77 -1.07
C ILE A 139 -5.74 -12.01 -2.28
N GLN A 140 -7.04 -11.72 -2.14
CA GLN A 140 -8.02 -11.88 -3.22
C GLN A 140 -7.90 -10.73 -4.22
N ALA A 141 -6.83 -10.71 -5.00
CA ALA A 141 -6.62 -9.76 -6.08
C ALA A 141 -6.85 -10.43 -7.43
N ARG A 142 -7.68 -9.82 -8.29
CA ARG A 142 -7.83 -10.21 -9.70
C ARG A 142 -6.53 -10.02 -10.46
N HIS A 143 -5.90 -8.86 -10.24
CA HIS A 143 -4.62 -8.47 -10.80
C HIS A 143 -3.74 -7.93 -9.68
N ALA A 144 -2.49 -8.36 -9.65
CA ALA A 144 -1.47 -7.86 -8.75
C ALA A 144 -0.25 -7.38 -9.56
N LEU A 145 0.19 -6.16 -9.32
CA LEU A 145 1.41 -5.59 -9.89
C LEU A 145 2.37 -5.23 -8.75
N ILE A 146 3.64 -5.60 -8.88
CA ILE A 146 4.70 -5.15 -7.98
C ILE A 146 5.67 -4.30 -8.79
N VAL A 147 6.01 -3.12 -8.25
CA VAL A 147 7.09 -2.27 -8.73
C VAL A 147 8.09 -2.12 -7.58
N ALA A 148 9.30 -2.59 -7.78
CA ALA A 148 10.35 -2.55 -6.76
C ALA A 148 11.56 -1.78 -7.29
N ASP A 149 11.83 -0.62 -6.67
CA ASP A 149 12.97 0.25 -6.91
C ASP A 149 14.02 0.02 -5.81
N SER A 150 14.89 -0.95 -6.05
CA SER A 150 15.88 -1.40 -5.06
C SER A 150 17.05 -2.10 -5.74
N CYS A 151 18.19 -2.23 -5.04
CA CYS A 151 19.35 -2.94 -5.58
C CYS A 151 19.07 -4.41 -5.92
N TYR A 152 18.10 -5.04 -5.25
CA TYR A 152 17.52 -6.31 -5.64
C TYR A 152 16.00 -6.27 -5.52
N SER A 153 15.32 -6.40 -6.64
CA SER A 153 13.88 -6.13 -6.74
C SER A 153 12.97 -7.36 -6.72
N GLY A 154 13.50 -8.58 -6.78
CA GLY A 154 12.69 -9.80 -6.84
C GLY A 154 13.13 -10.77 -7.91
#